data_AF-A0A849Q0W4-F1
#
_entry.id   AF-A0A849Q0W4-F1
#
_cell.length_a   1.000
_cell.length_b   1.000
_cell.length_c   1.000
_cell.angle_alpha   90.00
_cell.angle_beta   90.00
_cell.angle_gamma   90.00
#
_symmetry.space_group_name_H-M   'P 1'
#
loop_
_entity.id
_entity.type
_entity.pdbx_description
1 polymer ?
#
loop_
_entity_poly.entity_id
_entity_poly.type
_entity_poly.pdbx_seq_one_letter_code
_entity_poly.pdbx_strand_id
1 'polypeptide(L)' 'MESTAPVEAGETYDVTIEDIAREGDGIARVSGFVVFVPNASVGDEVTIKVTKVMSKFAFGELV' A
#
# COMPACT_ATOMS: atom_id res chain seq x y z
N MET A 1 -6.42 4.76 -23.16
CA MET A 1 -5.10 4.44 -22.58
C MET A 1 -5.23 4.81 -21.12
N GLU A 2 -5.81 3.88 -20.38
CA GLU A 2 -5.12 3.02 -19.41
C GLU A 2 -5.29 3.67 -18.05
N SER A 3 -6.28 3.18 -17.32
CA SER A 3 -6.38 3.41 -15.89
C SER A 3 -5.19 2.71 -15.25
N THR A 4 -4.01 3.34 -15.34
CA THR A 4 -2.81 2.95 -14.62
C THR A 4 -3.15 3.14 -13.15
N ALA A 5 -3.48 2.04 -12.48
CA ALA A 5 -3.35 2.03 -11.04
C ALA A 5 -1.89 2.41 -10.77
N PRO A 6 -1.59 3.31 -9.83
CA PRO A 6 -0.22 3.79 -9.59
C PRO A 6 0.69 2.72 -8.97
N VAL A 7 0.22 1.48 -8.91
CA VAL A 7 0.88 0.33 -8.30
C VAL A 7 0.63 -0.92 -9.15
N GLU A 8 1.66 -1.76 -9.29
CA GLU A 8 1.62 -3.05 -9.98
C GLU A 8 1.87 -4.21 -9.01
N ALA A 9 1.21 -5.34 -9.26
CA ALA A 9 1.41 -6.53 -8.45
C ALA A 9 2.76 -7.20 -8.77
N GLY A 10 3.55 -7.46 -7.72
CA GLY A 10 4.88 -8.02 -7.79
C GLY A 10 5.99 -6.99 -7.60
N GLU A 11 5.68 -5.70 -7.76
CA GLU A 11 6.63 -4.60 -7.58
C GLU A 11 6.67 -4.11 -6.12
N THR A 12 7.79 -3.47 -5.79
CA THR A 12 8.03 -2.81 -4.50
C THR A 12 7.95 -1.30 -4.64
N TYR A 13 7.26 -0.66 -3.71
CA TYR A 13 7.10 0.78 -3.65
C TYR A 13 7.43 1.28 -2.25
N ASP A 14 8.17 2.38 -2.19
CA ASP A 14 8.41 3.12 -0.96
C ASP A 14 7.18 3.98 -0.65
N VAL A 15 6.54 3.69 0.47
CA VAL A 15 5.31 4.36 0.88
C VAL A 15 5.42 4.79 2.33
N THR A 16 4.74 5.88 2.64
CA THR A 16 4.59 6.32 4.02
C THR A 16 3.24 5.84 4.53
N ILE A 17 3.25 5.21 5.71
CA ILE A 17 2.00 4.83 6.38
C ILE A 17 1.39 6.07 7.01
N GLU A 18 0.25 6.51 6.48
CA GLU A 18 -0.45 7.69 6.99
C GLU A 18 -1.40 7.35 8.15
N ASP A 19 -1.90 6.11 8.19
CA ASP A 19 -2.91 5.69 9.17
C ASP A 19 -2.79 4.18 9.49
N ILE A 20 -3.39 3.73 10.59
CA ILE A 20 -3.52 2.33 10.97
C ILE A 20 -5.00 2.03 11.24
N ALA A 21 -5.52 1.00 10.60
CA ALA A 21 -6.82 0.44 10.91
C ALA A 21 -6.83 -0.19 12.31
N ARG A 22 -8.01 -0.26 12.95
CA ARG A 22 -8.18 -0.82 14.29
C ARG A 22 -7.68 -2.26 14.46
N GLU A 23 -7.58 -3.02 13.37
CA GLU A 23 -7.14 -4.41 13.36
C GLU A 23 -5.61 -4.55 13.29
N GLY A 24 -4.88 -3.43 13.13
CA GLY A 24 -3.42 -3.39 13.03
C GLY A 24 -2.89 -3.30 11.60
N ASP A 25 -3.76 -3.10 10.61
CA ASP A 25 -3.35 -2.90 9.22
C ASP A 25 -2.94 -1.45 8.97
N GLY A 26 -1.71 -1.23 8.49
CA GLY A 26 -1.27 0.07 8.03
C GLY A 26 -1.95 0.45 6.71
N ILE A 27 -2.29 1.72 6.59
CA ILE A 27 -2.91 2.32 5.43
C ILE A 27 -1.89 3.25 4.80
N ALA A 28 -1.38 2.84 3.64
CA ALA A 28 -0.53 3.66 2.80
C ALA A 28 -1.36 4.31 1.68
N ARG A 29 -0.95 5.51 1.26
CA ARG A 29 -1.54 6.19 0.10
C ARG A 29 -0.48 6.50 -0.94
N VAL A 30 -0.66 5.94 -2.13
CA VAL A 30 0.20 6.19 -3.29
C VAL A 30 -0.59 7.00 -4.30
N SER A 31 -0.31 8.31 -4.42
CA SER A 31 -1.00 9.20 -5.37
C SER A 31 -2.54 9.14 -5.28
N GLY A 32 -3.08 8.99 -4.07
CA GLY A 32 -4.53 8.86 -3.82
C GLY A 32 -5.08 7.43 -3.90
N PHE A 33 -4.24 6.45 -4.20
CA PHE A 33 -4.59 5.03 -4.22
C PHE A 33 -4.25 4.38 -2.88
N VAL A 34 -5.21 3.66 -2.30
CA VAL A 34 -5.07 3.07 -0.97
C VAL A 34 -4.37 1.71 -1.08
N VAL A 35 -3.33 1.52 -0.29
CA VAL A 35 -2.64 0.23 -0.17
C VAL A 35 -2.68 -0.22 1.29
N PHE A 36 -3.22 -1.41 1.50
CA PHE A 36 -3.28 -2.04 2.81
C PHE A 36 -2.00 -2.83 3.06
N VAL A 37 -1.37 -2.57 4.20
CA VAL A 37 -0.07 -3.12 4.57
C VAL A 37 -0.16 -3.66 6.00
N PRO A 38 -0.37 -4.97 6.19
CA PRO A 38 -0.42 -5.55 7.52
C PRO A 38 0.95 -5.44 8.19
N ASN A 39 0.97 -5.29 9.52
CA ASN A 39 2.18 -5.10 10.33
C ASN A 39 2.93 -3.78 10.13
N ALA A 40 2.35 -2.80 9.44
CA ALA A 40 2.96 -1.49 9.24
C ALA A 40 2.53 -0.47 10.31
N SER A 41 3.42 0.47 10.62
CA SER A 41 3.24 1.46 11.70
C SER A 41 3.02 2.88 11.14
N VAL A 42 2.11 3.66 11.72
CA VAL A 42 1.83 5.05 11.30
C VAL A 42 3.08 5.89 11.44
N GLY A 43 3.39 6.66 10.40
CA GLY A 43 4.54 7.56 10.35
C GLY A 43 5.85 6.90 9.90
N ASP A 44 5.82 5.59 9.63
CA ASP A 44 6.99 4.87 9.13
C ASP A 44 7.05 4.95 7.59
N GLU A 45 8.26 5.19 7.07
CA GLU A 45 8.57 5.14 5.64
C GLU A 45 9.12 3.74 5.34
N VAL A 46 8.27 2.91 4.74
CA VAL A 46 8.54 1.49 4.54
C VAL A 46 8.41 1.14 3.07
N THR A 47 9.27 0.24 2.62
CA THR A 47 9.10 -0.38 1.31
C THR A 47 8.07 -1.49 1.44
N ILE A 48 7.05 -1.45 0.60
CA ILE A 48 6.01 -2.49 0.54
C ILE A 48 6.08 -3.20 -0.79
N LYS A 49 5.89 -4.51 -0.79
CA LYS A 49 5.70 -5.29 -2.00
C LYS A 49 4.22 -5.48 -2.25
N VAL A 50 3.72 -4.96 -3.36
CA VAL A 50 2.32 -5.13 -3.74
C VAL A 50 2.13 -6.55 -4.21
N THR A 51 1.27 -7.32 -3.54
CA THR A 51 0.99 -8.71 -3.93
C THR A 51 -0.28 -8.81 -4.75
N LYS A 52 -1.21 -7.86 -4.57
CA LYS A 52 -2.48 -7.88 -5.28
C LYS A 52 -3.03 -6.48 -5.49
N VAL A 53 -3.29 -6.13 -6.76
CA VAL A 53 -3.94 -4.87 -7.14
C VAL A 53 -5.41 -5.14 -7.46
N MET A 54 -6.31 -4.40 -6.82
CA MET A 54 -7.75 -4.40 -7.08
C MET A 54 -8.15 -3.11 -7.79
N SER A 55 -9.40 -3.02 -8.26
CA SER A 55 -9.88 -1.85 -9.01
C SER A 55 -9.92 -0.53 -8.21
N LYS A 56 -9.87 -0.58 -6.87
CA LYS A 56 -9.96 0.61 -5.99
C LYS A 56 -8.87 0.72 -4.93
N PHE A 57 -8.11 -0.35 -4.69
CA PHE A 57 -7.09 -0.44 -3.65
C PHE A 57 -6.12 -1.58 -3.98
N ALA A 58 -5.00 -1.67 -3.29
CA ALA A 58 -4.09 -2.80 -3.37
C ALA A 58 -3.79 -3.37 -1.99
N PHE A 59 -3.31 -4.59 -1.98
CA PHE A 59 -2.68 -5.22 -0.83
C PHE A 59 -1.18 -5.29 -1.09
N GLY A 60 -0.42 -4.88 -0.08
CA GLY A 60 1.02 -5.06 -0.04
C GLY A 60 1.44 -5.65 1.28
N GLU A 61 2.67 -6.15 1.32
CA GLU A 61 3.30 -6.68 2.52
C GLU A 61 4.63 -5.95 2.72
N LEU A 62 5.03 -5.74 3.97
CA LEU A 62 6.36 -5.19 4.29
C LEU A 62 7.45 -6.14 3.79
N VAL A 63 8.51 -5.58 3.20
CA VAL A 63 9.74 -6.30 2.82
C VAL A 63 10.89 -6.07 3.80
#